data_AF-R5FFU9-F1
#
_entry.id   AF-R5FFU9-F1
#
_cell.length_a   1.000
_cell.length_b   1.000
_cell.length_c   1.000
_cell.angle_alpha   90.00
_cell.angle_beta   90.00
_cell.angle_gamma   90.00
#
_symmetry.space_group_name_H-M   'P 1'
#
loop_
_entity.id
_entity.type
_entity.pdbx_description
1 polymer ?
#
loop_
_entity_poly.entity_id
_entity_poly.type
_entity_poly.pdbx_seq_one_letter_code
_entity_poly.pdbx_strand_id
1 'polypeptide(L)'
;MEEIKLRQIDWEKTGYKLKLLRNDNLNLRRYVCWWLSKNQFDDRHLCYDYKCEDCVFEMDQNISQAELGAVMNTGSVANWETGRTPIDVENLMFYCKLCGVEAEDIIVYKD
;
A
#
# COMPACT_ATOMS: atom_id res chain seq x y z
N MET A 1 30.42 26.81 -1.75
CA MET A 1 29.60 26.10 -0.75
C MET A 1 28.19 26.10 -1.32
N GLU A 2 27.70 24.96 -1.77
CA GLU A 2 26.35 24.88 -2.33
C GLU A 2 25.31 25.01 -1.21
N GLU A 3 24.29 25.80 -1.47
CA GLU A 3 23.17 26.02 -0.55
C GLU A 3 22.27 24.78 -0.59
N ILE A 4 22.38 23.91 0.42
CA ILE A 4 21.52 22.72 0.55
C ILE A 4 20.13 23.19 0.95
N LYS A 5 19.16 23.12 0.04
CA LYS A 5 17.76 23.46 0.30
C LYS A 5 16.97 22.21 0.68
N LEU A 6 16.20 22.30 1.77
CA LEU A 6 15.21 21.28 2.12
C LEU A 6 14.12 21.26 1.05
N ARG A 7 13.93 20.10 0.41
CA ARG A 7 12.81 19.88 -0.50
C ARG A 7 11.57 19.53 0.31
N GLN A 8 10.47 20.22 0.05
CA GLN A 8 9.20 19.90 0.68
C GLN A 8 8.52 18.76 -0.08
N ILE A 9 8.01 17.77 0.67
CA ILE A 9 7.20 16.69 0.10
C ILE A 9 5.83 17.25 -0.31
N ASP A 10 5.39 16.86 -1.50
CA ASP A 10 4.02 17.01 -1.97
C ASP A 10 3.22 15.79 -1.49
N TRP A 11 2.55 15.94 -0.34
CA TRP A 11 1.81 14.84 0.29
C TRP A 11 0.57 14.42 -0.50
N GLU A 12 -0.01 15.30 -1.32
CA GLU A 12 -1.15 14.95 -2.16
C GLU A 12 -0.70 14.03 -3.30
N LYS A 13 0.37 14.40 -4.02
CA LYS A 13 0.95 13.56 -5.07
C LYS A 13 1.54 12.26 -4.52
N THR A 14 2.19 12.32 -3.36
CA THR A 14 2.70 11.13 -2.65
C THR A 14 1.56 10.20 -2.25
N GLY A 15 0.47 10.74 -1.69
CA GLY A 15 -0.73 9.98 -1.36
C GLY A 15 -1.38 9.31 -2.58
N TYR A 16 -1.44 10.03 -3.70
CA TYR A 16 -1.93 9.46 -4.95
C TYR A 16 -1.08 8.27 -5.42
N LYS A 17 0.25 8.32 -5.28
CA LYS A 17 1.12 7.17 -5.59
C LYS A 17 0.87 5.98 -4.68
N LEU A 18 0.64 6.19 -3.38
CA LEU A 18 0.23 5.12 -2.46
C LEU A 18 -1.09 4.46 -2.90
N LYS A 19 -2.07 5.26 -3.32
CA LYS A 19 -3.35 4.76 -3.83
C LYS A 19 -3.18 3.92 -5.09
N LEU A 20 -2.31 4.33 -6.01
CA LEU A 20 -1.98 3.56 -7.21
C LEU A 20 -1.35 2.22 -6.84
N LEU A 21 -0.43 2.19 -5.87
CA LEU A 21 0.15 0.95 -5.37
C LEU A 21 -0.90 0.01 -4.76
N ARG A 22 -1.84 0.52 -3.94
CA ARG A 22 -2.93 -0.32 -3.40
C ARG A 22 -3.79 -0.93 -4.50
N ASN A 23 -4.11 -0.15 -5.53
CA ASN A 23 -5.00 -0.59 -6.60
C ASN A 23 -4.32 -1.48 -7.64
N ASP A 24 -3.02 -1.28 -7.91
CA ASP A 24 -2.35 -1.90 -9.07
C ASP A 24 -0.98 -2.51 -8.73
N ASN A 25 -0.83 -3.06 -7.53
CA ASN A 25 0.35 -3.87 -7.18
C ASN A 25 -0.05 -5.31 -6.87
N LEU A 26 0.45 -6.26 -7.69
CA LEU A 26 0.14 -7.68 -7.53
C LEU A 26 0.73 -8.27 -6.24
N ASN A 27 1.92 -7.84 -5.83
CA ASN A 27 2.57 -8.36 -4.62
C ASN A 27 1.84 -7.92 -3.36
N LEU A 28 1.42 -6.65 -3.30
CA LEU A 28 0.60 -6.14 -2.22
C LEU A 28 -0.74 -6.87 -2.15
N ARG A 29 -1.40 -7.09 -3.30
CA ARG A 29 -2.64 -7.90 -3.40
C ARG A 29 -2.49 -9.29 -2.81
N ARG A 30 -1.46 -10.02 -3.23
CA ARG A 30 -1.17 -11.37 -2.73
C ARG A 30 -0.94 -11.38 -1.22
N TYR A 31 -0.18 -10.42 -0.71
CA TYR A 31 0.12 -10.35 0.71
C TYR A 31 -1.13 -10.06 1.56
N VAL A 32 -1.96 -9.09 1.15
CA VAL A 32 -3.18 -8.75 1.88
C VAL A 32 -4.18 -9.90 1.85
N CYS A 33 -4.38 -10.54 0.70
CA CYS A 33 -5.19 -11.77 0.57
C CYS A 33 -4.73 -12.83 1.58
N TRP A 34 -3.44 -13.17 1.56
CA TRP A 34 -2.87 -14.18 2.44
C TRP A 34 -3.05 -13.84 3.92
N TRP A 35 -2.83 -12.58 4.28
CA TRP A 35 -2.95 -12.15 5.67
C TRP A 35 -4.41 -12.23 6.15
N LEU A 36 -5.36 -11.79 5.33
CA LEU A 36 -6.79 -11.82 5.68
C LEU A 36 -7.34 -13.24 5.78
N SER A 37 -6.99 -14.11 4.82
CA SER A 37 -7.42 -15.52 4.85
C SER A 37 -6.91 -16.24 6.11
N LYS A 38 -5.69 -15.91 6.55
CA LYS A 38 -5.09 -16.50 7.76
C LYS A 38 -5.62 -15.93 9.07
N ASN A 39 -5.95 -14.64 9.13
CA ASN A 39 -6.18 -13.94 10.41
C ASN A 39 -7.63 -13.50 10.65
N GLN A 40 -8.46 -13.39 9.63
CA GLN A 40 -9.84 -12.88 9.77
C GLN A 40 -10.93 -13.87 9.34
N PHE A 41 -10.56 -15.06 8.83
CA PHE A 41 -11.51 -16.03 8.27
C PHE A 41 -12.51 -15.38 7.31
N ASP A 42 -12.00 -14.50 6.42
CA ASP A 42 -12.84 -13.87 5.41
C ASP A 42 -12.94 -14.78 4.17
N ASP A 43 -14.05 -15.50 4.07
CA ASP A 43 -14.37 -16.42 2.98
C ASP A 43 -14.47 -15.70 1.61
N ARG A 44 -14.51 -14.36 1.57
CA ARG A 44 -14.55 -13.57 0.33
C ARG A 44 -13.20 -13.50 -0.39
N HIS A 45 -12.11 -13.82 0.31
CA HIS A 45 -10.74 -13.75 -0.22
C HIS A 45 -10.18 -15.14 -0.56
N LEU A 46 -11.07 -16.12 -0.73
CA LEU A 46 -10.69 -17.48 -1.09
C LEU A 46 -10.30 -17.53 -2.58
N CYS A 47 -9.03 -17.26 -2.86
CA CYS A 47 -8.36 -17.89 -3.98
C CYS A 47 -8.67 -19.40 -3.95
N TYR A 48 -9.06 -19.99 -5.09
CA TYR A 48 -9.35 -21.42 -5.20
C TYR A 48 -8.26 -22.23 -4.46
N ASP A 49 -8.65 -23.12 -3.56
CA ASP A 49 -7.78 -23.92 -2.67
C ASP A 49 -6.94 -23.16 -1.62
N TYR A 50 -7.34 -21.96 -1.18
CA TYR A 50 -6.65 -21.19 -0.12
C TYR A 50 -5.22 -20.72 -0.48
N LYS A 51 -4.83 -20.79 -1.76
CA LYS A 51 -3.47 -20.43 -2.20
C LYS A 51 -3.44 -19.04 -2.84
N CYS A 52 -3.36 -18.00 -1.99
CA CYS A 52 -3.15 -16.63 -2.47
C CYS A 52 -1.82 -16.47 -3.27
N GLU A 53 -0.85 -17.37 -3.10
CA GLU A 53 0.41 -17.43 -3.88
C GLU A 53 0.19 -17.83 -5.34
N ASP A 54 -0.74 -18.76 -5.58
CA ASP A 54 -1.06 -19.35 -6.89
C ASP A 54 -2.30 -18.71 -7.54
N CYS A 55 -2.73 -17.55 -7.05
CA CYS A 55 -3.92 -16.89 -7.56
C CYS A 55 -3.60 -16.19 -8.88
N VAL A 56 -3.78 -16.92 -9.99
CA VAL A 56 -3.37 -16.47 -11.34
C VAL A 56 -4.50 -15.74 -12.09
N PHE A 57 -5.77 -15.97 -11.76
CA PHE A 57 -6.88 -15.58 -12.66
C PHE A 57 -7.98 -14.69 -12.07
N GLU A 58 -8.24 -14.68 -10.75
CA GLU A 58 -9.42 -13.98 -10.18
C GLU A 58 -9.17 -13.41 -8.77
N MET A 59 -8.00 -12.83 -8.47
CA MET A 59 -7.96 -11.90 -7.32
C MET A 59 -8.72 -10.65 -7.73
N ASP A 60 -9.69 -10.25 -6.92
CA ASP A 60 -10.39 -8.99 -7.08
C ASP A 60 -9.35 -7.89 -7.31
N GLN A 61 -9.51 -7.11 -8.38
CA GLN A 61 -8.40 -6.26 -8.85
C GLN A 61 -8.04 -5.17 -7.86
N ASN A 62 -8.88 -4.91 -6.84
CA ASN A 62 -8.69 -3.86 -5.87
C ASN A 62 -8.77 -4.40 -4.44
N ILE A 63 -7.71 -4.17 -3.65
CA ILE A 63 -7.75 -4.27 -2.19
C ILE A 63 -8.40 -2.99 -1.66
N SER A 64 -9.38 -3.04 -0.77
CA SER A 64 -9.95 -1.86 -0.12
C SER A 64 -8.98 -1.21 0.89
N GLN A 65 -9.23 0.05 1.23
CA GLN A 65 -8.47 0.74 2.29
C GLN A 65 -8.64 0.08 3.66
N ALA A 66 -9.81 -0.51 3.93
CA ALA A 66 -10.11 -1.19 5.19
C ALA A 66 -9.33 -2.51 5.31
N GLU A 67 -9.24 -3.28 4.23
CA GLU A 67 -8.45 -4.51 4.17
C GLU A 67 -6.96 -4.25 4.39
N LEU A 68 -6.41 -3.24 3.72
CA LEU A 68 -5.02 -2.85 3.95
C LEU A 68 -4.81 -2.27 5.36
N GLY A 69 -5.77 -1.50 5.86
CA GLY A 69 -5.77 -0.98 7.22
C GLY A 69 -5.74 -2.08 8.27
N ALA A 70 -6.47 -3.18 8.05
CA ALA A 70 -6.44 -4.35 8.93
C ALA A 70 -5.05 -5.01 8.95
N VAL A 71 -4.42 -5.18 7.79
CA VAL A 71 -3.08 -5.77 7.67
C VAL A 71 -2.01 -4.92 8.35
N MET A 72 -2.11 -3.60 8.19
CA MET A 72 -1.16 -2.64 8.77
C MET A 72 -1.57 -2.19 10.19
N ASN A 73 -2.65 -2.74 10.74
CA ASN A 73 -3.23 -2.35 12.03
C ASN A 73 -3.40 -0.83 12.19
N THR A 74 -4.01 -0.18 11.21
CA THR A 74 -4.13 1.27 11.11
C THR A 74 -5.46 1.70 10.48
N GLY A 75 -6.02 2.80 10.97
CA GLY A 75 -7.18 3.48 10.36
C GLY A 75 -6.80 4.59 9.38
N SER A 76 -5.50 4.78 9.10
CA SER A 76 -4.99 5.99 8.44
C SER A 76 -4.79 5.87 6.94
N VAL A 77 -5.01 4.68 6.34
CA VAL A 77 -4.76 4.43 4.90
C VAL A 77 -5.43 5.47 4.01
N ALA A 78 -6.71 5.78 4.27
CA ALA A 78 -7.45 6.78 3.50
C ALA A 78 -6.86 8.20 3.63
N ASN A 79 -6.36 8.56 4.81
CA ASN A 79 -5.76 9.86 5.05
C ASN A 79 -4.37 9.97 4.39
N TRP A 80 -3.61 8.88 4.33
CA TRP A 80 -2.34 8.81 3.60
C TRP A 80 -2.57 8.95 2.09
N GLU A 81 -3.53 8.20 1.53
CA GLU A 81 -3.85 8.21 0.09
C GLU A 81 -4.41 9.54 -0.42
N THR A 82 -4.93 10.37 0.47
CA THR A 82 -5.44 11.71 0.15
C THR A 82 -4.45 12.81 0.51
N GLY A 83 -3.29 12.47 1.07
CA GLY A 83 -2.30 13.44 1.55
C GLY A 83 -2.74 14.26 2.76
N ARG A 84 -3.88 13.92 3.38
CA ARG A 84 -4.43 14.62 4.56
C ARG A 84 -3.52 14.45 5.77
N THR A 85 -2.90 13.29 5.91
CA THR A 85 -1.89 13.02 6.93
C THR A 85 -0.66 12.42 6.28
N PRO A 86 0.55 12.85 6.65
CA PRO A 86 1.77 12.17 6.23
C PRO A 86 1.75 10.69 6.63
N ILE A 87 2.24 9.83 5.75
CA ILE A 87 2.59 8.45 6.12
C ILE A 87 3.89 8.50 6.94
N ASP A 88 3.96 7.73 8.02
CA ASP A 88 5.19 7.57 8.76
C ASP A 88 6.18 6.65 8.01
N VAL A 89 7.44 6.70 8.43
CA VAL A 89 8.53 5.97 7.76
C VAL A 89 8.32 4.46 7.84
N GLU A 90 7.83 3.94 8.97
CA GLU A 90 7.66 2.49 9.17
C GLU A 90 6.64 1.92 8.19
N ASN A 91 5.50 2.60 8.06
CA ASN A 91 4.44 2.24 7.13
C ASN A 91 4.85 2.46 5.67
N LEU A 92 5.63 3.51 5.37
CA LEU A 92 6.18 3.70 4.03
C LEU A 92 7.14 2.56 3.64
N MET A 93 8.06 2.18 4.53
CA MET A 93 8.99 1.08 4.28
C MET A 93 8.27 -0.26 4.15
N PHE A 94 7.16 -0.45 4.87
CA PHE A 94 6.29 -1.60 4.69
C PHE A 94 5.69 -1.65 3.27
N TYR A 95 5.15 -0.54 2.77
CA TYR A 95 4.69 -0.42 1.37
C TYR A 95 5.80 -0.76 0.38
N CYS A 96 6.97 -0.13 0.52
CA CYS A 96 8.12 -0.35 -0.35
C CYS A 96 8.50 -1.84 -0.44
N LYS A 97 8.63 -2.49 0.73
CA LYS A 97 9.00 -3.91 0.82
C LYS A 97 7.98 -4.83 0.16
N LEU A 98 6.69 -4.60 0.39
CA LEU A 98 5.64 -5.44 -0.20
C LEU A 98 5.48 -5.20 -1.70
N CYS A 99 5.56 -3.94 -2.12
CA CYS A 99 5.34 -3.58 -3.51
C CYS A 99 6.56 -3.85 -4.40
N GLY A 100 7.75 -4.01 -3.82
CA GLY A 100 9.01 -4.15 -4.56
C GLY A 100 9.46 -2.83 -5.20
N VAL A 101 9.24 -1.71 -4.50
CA VAL A 101 9.57 -0.35 -4.96
C VAL A 101 10.42 0.36 -3.91
N GLU A 102 11.10 1.43 -4.32
CA GLU A 102 11.86 2.29 -3.41
C GLU A 102 11.01 3.45 -2.87
N ALA A 103 11.46 4.11 -1.81
CA ALA A 103 10.72 5.24 -1.23
C ALA A 103 10.66 6.42 -2.21
N GLU A 104 11.70 6.59 -3.02
CA GLU A 104 11.86 7.56 -4.09
C GLU A 104 10.85 7.36 -5.21
N ASP A 105 10.36 6.13 -5.41
CA ASP A 105 9.30 5.85 -6.37
C ASP A 105 7.95 6.37 -5.88
N ILE A 106 7.78 6.59 -4.57
CA ILE A 106 6.52 7.00 -3.92
C ILE A 106 6.54 8.48 -3.51
N ILE A 107 7.64 8.95 -2.93
CA ILE A 107 7.76 10.32 -2.44
C ILE A 107 7.89 11.28 -3.62
N VAL A 108 6.97 12.23 -3.68
CA VAL A 108 7.00 13.32 -4.67
C VAL A 108 7.35 14.62 -3.95
N TYR A 109 8.28 15.38 -4.51
CA TYR A 109 8.64 16.71 -3.99
C TYR A 109 7.88 17.78 -4.75
N LYS A 110 7.61 18.91 -4.08
CA LYS A 110 7.10 20.12 -4.74
C LYS A 110 8.15 20.66 -5.71
N ASP A 111 7.65 21.24 -6.81
CA ASP A 111 8.45 21.99 -7.78
C ASP A 111 9.00 23.30 -7.17
#